data_AF-A0A842VLU0-F1
#
_entry.id   AF-A0A842VLU0-F1
#
_cell.length_a   1.000
_cell.length_b   1.000
_cell.length_c   1.000
_cell.angle_alpha   90.00
_cell.angle_beta   90.00
_cell.angle_gamma   90.00
#
_symmetry.space_group_name_H-M   'P 1'
#
loop_
_entity.id
_entity.type
_entity.pdbx_description
1 polymer ?
#
loop_
_entity_poly.entity_id
_entity_poly.type
_entity_poly.pdbx_seq_one_letter_code
_entity_poly.pdbx_strand_id
1 'polypeptide(L)'
;MASKNISVRLGVYEKLKKLKQKGESFSDVIERILNEGSKGSTSRLMKYFGVWSDFPEEFAQKVEEFRKSMNDNIDERVKEGLNDISRQ
;
A
#
# COMPACT_ATOMS: atom_id res chain seq x y z
N MET A 1 33.91 -11.07 -4.11
CA MET A 1 33.34 -9.91 -3.39
C MET A 1 34.32 -9.51 -2.29
N ALA A 2 34.64 -8.23 -2.17
CA ALA A 2 35.44 -7.75 -1.04
C ALA A 2 34.55 -7.74 0.21
N SER A 3 34.97 -8.41 1.28
CA SER A 3 34.28 -8.35 2.57
C SER A 3 34.89 -7.25 3.43
N LYS A 4 34.03 -6.55 4.18
CA LYS A 4 34.45 -5.62 5.24
C LYS A 4 33.75 -6.03 6.52
N ASN A 5 34.51 -6.01 7.61
CA ASN A 5 33.96 -6.26 8.94
C ASN A 5 33.44 -4.93 9.51
N ILE A 6 32.21 -4.96 10.02
CA ILE A 6 31.60 -3.83 10.72
C ILE A 6 31.24 -4.25 12.14
N SER A 7 31.47 -3.37 13.10
CA SER A 7 30.98 -3.57 14.47
C SER A 7 29.61 -2.91 14.60
N VAL A 8 28.64 -3.64 15.14
CA VAL A 8 27.28 -3.15 15.39
C VAL A 8 26.91 -3.34 16.86
N ARG A 9 25.99 -2.51 17.35
CA ARG A 9 25.44 -2.67 18.71
C ARG A 9 24.72 -4.00 18.81
N LEU A 10 24.79 -4.66 19.97
CA LEU A 10 24.13 -5.96 20.19
C LEU A 10 22.63 -5.93 19.87
N GLY A 11 21.93 -4.86 20.28
CA GLY A 11 20.51 -4.70 19.95
C GLY A 11 20.21 -4.58 18.45
N VAL A 12 21.17 -4.08 17.65
CA VAL A 12 21.04 -4.02 16.18
C VAL A 12 21.26 -5.41 15.58
N TYR A 13 22.26 -6.14 16.07
CA TYR A 13 22.50 -7.52 15.66
C TYR A 13 21.27 -8.41 15.89
N GLU A 14 20.66 -8.33 17.07
CA GLU A 14 19.44 -9.10 17.38
C GLU A 14 18.26 -8.75 16.47
N LYS A 15 18.11 -7.47 16.10
CA LYS A 15 17.09 -7.05 15.13
C LYS A 15 17.36 -7.63 13.74
N LEU A 16 18.59 -7.57 13.26
CA LEU A 16 18.98 -8.16 11.97
C LEU A 16 18.76 -9.68 11.96
N LYS A 17 19.08 -10.35 13.06
CA LYS A 17 18.87 -11.80 13.22
C LYS A 17 17.39 -12.17 13.14
N LYS A 18 16.51 -11.37 13.74
CA LYS A 18 15.04 -11.58 13.66
C LYS A 18 14.48 -11.33 12.26
N LEU A 19 15.06 -10.40 11.51
CA LEU A 19 14.62 -10.05 10.15
C LEU A 19 15.15 -10.99 9.06
N LYS A 20 16.20 -11.75 9.37
CA LYS A 20 16.87 -12.69 8.47
C LYS A 20 15.95 -13.86 8.11
N GLN A 21 15.72 -14.07 6.83
CA GLN A 21 14.95 -15.19 6.30
C GLN A 21 15.83 -16.46 6.16
N LYS A 22 15.19 -17.63 6.00
CA LYS A 22 15.91 -18.91 5.87
C LYS A 22 16.77 -18.89 4.59
N GLY A 23 18.08 -19.01 4.75
CA GLY A 23 19.05 -18.98 3.64
C GLY A 23 19.55 -17.60 3.24
N GLU A 24 19.04 -16.52 3.85
CA GLU A 24 19.46 -15.14 3.58
C GLU A 24 20.74 -14.79 4.36
N SER A 25 21.72 -14.10 3.77
CA SER A 25 22.91 -13.60 4.47
C SER A 25 22.62 -12.28 5.22
N PHE A 26 23.49 -11.88 6.16
CA PHE A 26 23.31 -10.56 6.81
C PHE A 26 23.49 -9.40 5.85
N SER A 27 24.34 -9.56 4.83
CA SER A 27 24.51 -8.59 3.76
C SER A 27 23.21 -8.40 2.97
N ASP A 28 22.54 -9.51 2.63
CA ASP A 28 21.27 -9.48 1.88
C ASP A 28 20.16 -8.78 2.69
N VAL A 29 20.09 -9.05 4.00
CA VAL A 29 19.13 -8.36 4.91
C VAL A 29 19.37 -6.85 4.90
N ILE A 30 20.63 -6.41 5.01
CA ILE A 30 20.99 -4.99 5.03
C ILE A 30 20.62 -4.35 3.68
N GLU A 31 20.95 -5.00 2.58
CA GLU A 31 20.63 -4.52 1.23
C GLU A 31 19.12 -4.41 1.00
N ARG A 32 18.35 -5.41 1.43
CA ARG A 32 16.88 -5.39 1.38
C ARG A 32 16.31 -4.23 2.17
N ILE A 33 16.75 -4.02 3.42
CA ILE A 33 16.28 -2.92 4.26
C ILE A 33 16.65 -1.57 3.64
N LEU A 34 17.85 -1.41 3.08
CA LEU A 34 18.27 -0.18 2.43
C LEU A 34 17.42 0.10 1.17
N ASN A 35 17.12 -0.94 0.39
CA ASN A 35 16.28 -0.85 -0.80
C ASN A 35 14.79 -0.62 -0.47
N GLU A 36 14.30 -1.14 0.64
CA GLU A 36 12.94 -0.92 1.13
C GLU A 36 12.79 0.46 1.78
N GLY A 37 13.77 0.88 2.58
CA GLY A 37 13.81 2.17 3.26
C GLY A 37 13.96 3.35 2.29
N SER A 38 14.75 3.19 1.23
CA SER A 38 14.83 4.18 0.13
C SER A 38 13.56 4.22 -0.74
N LYS A 39 12.74 3.17 -0.70
CA LYS A 39 11.43 3.08 -1.36
C LYS A 39 10.26 3.13 -0.38
N GLY A 40 10.42 3.83 0.76
CA GLY A 40 9.49 3.83 1.87
C GLY A 40 8.03 3.95 1.43
N SER A 41 7.15 3.16 2.05
CA SER A 41 5.71 3.10 1.74
C SER A 41 5.05 4.48 1.67
N THR A 42 5.47 5.39 2.56
CA THR A 42 5.06 6.80 2.55
C THR A 42 5.51 7.53 1.28
N SER A 43 6.75 7.36 0.82
CA SER A 43 7.24 7.96 -0.44
C SER A 43 6.52 7.40 -1.68
N ARG A 44 6.21 6.09 -1.68
CA ARG A 44 5.51 5.43 -2.80
C ARG A 44 4.02 5.80 -2.89
N LEU A 45 3.36 6.11 -1.78
CA LEU A 45 1.98 6.61 -1.78
C LEU A 45 1.93 8.14 -1.94
N MET A 46 2.90 8.86 -1.37
CA MET A 46 3.04 10.32 -1.51
C MET A 46 3.24 10.75 -2.97
N LYS A 47 3.93 9.98 -3.81
CA LYS A 47 4.04 10.29 -5.25
C LYS A 47 2.69 10.34 -5.99
N TYR A 48 1.62 9.80 -5.39
CA TYR A 48 0.27 9.84 -5.95
C TYR A 48 -0.66 10.78 -5.16
N PHE A 49 -0.18 11.39 -4.09
CA PHE A 49 -0.95 12.34 -3.30
C PHE A 49 -1.12 13.64 -4.09
N GLY A 50 -2.37 14.09 -4.27
CA GLY A 50 -2.70 15.31 -5.03
C GLY A 50 -2.78 15.15 -6.55
N VAL A 51 -2.49 13.98 -7.12
CA VAL A 51 -2.58 13.73 -8.59
C VAL A 51 -3.97 14.05 -9.15
N TRP A 52 -5.01 13.92 -8.33
CA TRP A 52 -6.40 14.21 -8.70
C TRP A 52 -6.72 15.70 -8.77
N SER A 53 -5.93 16.55 -8.10
CA SER A 53 -6.11 18.01 -8.10
C SER A 53 -5.65 18.67 -9.41
N ASP A 54 -4.83 17.97 -10.20
CA ASP A 54 -4.30 18.45 -11.48
C ASP A 54 -5.17 18.01 -12.68
N PHE A 55 -6.27 17.30 -12.46
CA PHE A 55 -7.14 16.85 -13.55
C PHE A 55 -8.01 17.99 -14.08
N PRO A 56 -8.27 18.03 -15.41
CA PRO A 56 -9.20 18.97 -16.00
C PRO A 56 -10.59 18.89 -15.37
N GLU A 57 -11.28 20.02 -15.24
CA GLU A 57 -12.60 20.13 -14.59
C GLU A 57 -13.67 19.24 -15.24
N GLU A 58 -13.55 18.98 -16.54
CA GLU A 58 -14.38 18.01 -17.29
C GLU A 58 -14.27 16.57 -16.74
N PHE A 59 -13.12 16.21 -16.17
CA PHE A 59 -12.91 14.90 -15.56
C PHE A 59 -13.59 14.80 -14.20
N ALA A 60 -13.66 15.90 -13.44
CA ALA A 60 -14.37 15.96 -12.17
C ALA A 60 -15.87 15.69 -12.36
N GLN A 61 -16.47 16.26 -13.41
CA GLN A 61 -17.89 16.01 -13.74
C GLN A 61 -18.16 14.53 -14.05
N LYS A 62 -17.30 13.89 -14.87
CA LYS A 62 -17.44 12.45 -15.17
C LYS A 62 -17.27 11.56 -13.94
N VAL A 63 -16.35 11.91 -13.04
CA VAL A 63 -16.16 11.18 -11.78
C VAL A 63 -17.39 11.31 -10.90
N GLU A 64 -18.00 12.49 -10.83
CA GLU A 64 -19.22 12.73 -10.05
C GLU A 64 -20.43 11.98 -10.62
N GLU A 65 -20.63 12.01 -11.94
CA GLU A 65 -21.67 11.24 -12.62
C GLU A 65 -21.49 9.73 -12.39
N PHE A 66 -20.26 9.23 -12.54
CA PHE A 66 -19.94 7.84 -12.27
C PHE A 66 -20.22 7.46 -10.81
N ARG A 67 -19.85 8.32 -9.87
CA ARG A 67 -20.09 8.12 -8.44
C ARG A 67 -21.58 8.05 -8.12
N LYS A 68 -22.39 8.95 -8.70
CA LYS A 68 -23.86 8.91 -8.56
C LYS A 68 -24.44 7.61 -9.13
N SER A 69 -24.04 7.23 -10.33
CA SER A 69 -24.52 5.98 -10.96
C SER A 69 -24.17 4.74 -10.14
N MET A 70 -23.01 4.72 -9.48
CA MET A 70 -22.62 3.61 -8.59
C MET A 70 -23.45 3.58 -7.31
N ASN A 71 -23.74 4.73 -6.71
CA ASN A 71 -24.58 4.81 -5.52
C ASN A 71 -26.01 4.37 -5.81
N ASP A 72 -26.60 4.82 -6.93
CA ASP A 72 -27.96 4.46 -7.30
C ASP A 72 -28.08 2.94 -7.53
N ASN A 73 -27.10 2.33 -8.20
CA ASN A 73 -27.03 0.88 -8.40
C ASN A 73 -26.83 0.09 -7.09
N ILE A 74 -26.11 0.65 -6.11
CA ILE A 74 -25.94 0.02 -4.80
C ILE A 74 -27.23 0.08 -3.99
N ASP A 75 -27.92 1.23 -4.00
CA ASP A 75 -29.18 1.42 -3.29
C ASP A 75 -30.30 0.52 -3.83
N GLU A 76 -30.36 0.32 -5.15
CA GLU A 76 -31.28 -0.64 -5.77
C GLU A 76 -30.98 -2.07 -5.33
N ARG A 77 -29.71 -2.49 -5.39
CA ARG A 77 -29.30 -3.85 -4.99
C ARG A 77 -29.50 -4.12 -3.50
N VAL A 78 -29.31 -3.11 -2.65
CA VAL A 78 -29.57 -3.21 -1.21
C VAL A 78 -31.07 -3.32 -0.93
N LYS A 79 -31.91 -2.54 -1.62
CA LYS A 79 -33.37 -2.63 -1.51
C LYS A 79 -33.91 -3.98 -1.99
N GLU A 80 -33.40 -4.50 -3.11
CA GLU A 80 -33.76 -5.84 -3.60
C GLU A 80 -33.38 -6.92 -2.60
N GLY A 81 -32.14 -6.90 -2.07
CA GLY A 81 -31.70 -7.84 -1.06
C GLY A 81 -32.51 -7.79 0.25
N LEU A 82 -32.96 -6.61 0.67
CA LEU A 82 -33.82 -6.45 1.85
C LEU A 82 -35.25 -6.94 1.61
N ASN A 83 -35.79 -6.77 0.40
CA ASN A 83 -37.11 -7.26 0.02
C ASN A 83 -37.16 -8.80 -0.08
N ASP A 84 -36.09 -9.43 -0.53
CA ASP A 84 -35.98 -10.90 -0.57
C ASP A 84 -35.91 -11.52 0.82
N ILE A 85 -35.24 -10.86 1.77
CA ILE A 85 -35.19 -11.29 3.19
C ILE A 85 -36.56 -11.12 3.87
N SER A 86 -37.35 -10.13 3.46
CA SER A 86 -38.67 -9.85 4.05
C SER A 86 -39.80 -10.74 3.51
N ARG A 87 -39.54 -11.56 2.48
CA ARG A 87 -40.50 -12.49 1.85
C ARG A 87 -40.30 -13.97 2.24
N GLN A 88 -39.26 -14.28 3.02
CA GLN A 88 -39.07 -15.58 3.70
C GLN A 88 -39.68 -15.55 5.10
#